data_AF-A0A843DJ26-F1
#
_entry.id   AF-A0A843DJ26-F1
#
_cell.length_a   1.000
_cell.length_b   1.000
_cell.length_c   1.000
_cell.angle_alpha   90.00
_cell.angle_beta   90.00
_cell.angle_gamma   90.00
#
_symmetry.space_group_name_H-M   'P 1'
#
loop_
_entity.id
_entity.type
_entity.pdbx_description
1 polymer ?
#
loop_
_entity_poly.entity_id
_entity_poly.type
_entity_poly.pdbx_seq_one_letter_code
_entity_poly.pdbx_strand_id
1 'polypeptide(L)'
;MGVVEDISRAADRLAEADAVSLISHIDADGITSFSIINQALSREGIPVTPVFIRQLEPMTIPHIPKDDTLKVFTDLGSGQQGLLEEAEIRPEDVVILDHHISQKAPN
;
A
#
# COMPACT_ATOMS: atom_id res chain seq x y z
N MET A 1 13.48 -1.95 -16.25
CA MET A 1 13.10 -1.18 -15.06
C MET A 1 12.76 0.23 -15.49
N GLY A 2 11.49 0.56 -15.47
CA GLY A 2 10.95 1.87 -15.83
C GLY A 2 9.56 1.99 -15.25
N VAL A 3 9.10 3.23 -15.05
CA VAL A 3 7.84 3.52 -14.33
C VAL A 3 6.65 2.71 -14.86
N VAL A 4 6.53 2.53 -16.18
CA VAL A 4 5.44 1.74 -16.77
C VAL A 4 5.52 0.26 -16.39
N GLU A 5 6.72 -0.32 -16.43
CA GLU A 5 6.94 -1.72 -16.06
C GLU A 5 6.68 -1.95 -14.56
N ASP A 6 7.07 -0.98 -13.72
CA ASP A 6 6.83 -1.02 -12.28
C ASP A 6 5.32 -0.93 -11.96
N ILE A 7 4.61 -0.04 -12.64
CA ILE A 7 3.15 0.11 -12.51
C ILE A 7 2.43 -1.15 -13.01
N SER A 8 2.85 -1.73 -14.14
CA SER A 8 2.26 -2.99 -14.64
C SER A 8 2.41 -4.12 -13.61
N ARG A 9 3.61 -4.29 -13.03
CA ARG A 9 3.82 -5.30 -11.98
C ARG A 9 2.98 -5.06 -10.73
N ALA A 10 2.80 -3.79 -10.32
CA ALA A 10 1.92 -3.46 -9.21
C ALA A 10 0.46 -3.79 -9.54
N ALA A 11 0.00 -3.45 -10.75
CA ALA A 11 -1.36 -3.74 -11.19
C ALA A 11 -1.64 -5.24 -11.25
N ASP A 12 -0.71 -6.04 -11.77
CA ASP A 12 -0.82 -7.50 -11.82
C ASP A 12 -0.97 -8.09 -10.40
N ARG A 13 -0.14 -7.63 -9.45
CA ARG A 13 -0.24 -8.05 -8.04
C ARG A 13 -1.58 -7.69 -7.40
N LEU A 14 -2.12 -6.52 -7.72
CA LEU A 14 -3.45 -6.12 -7.23
C LEU A 14 -4.55 -7.00 -7.84
N ALA A 15 -4.45 -7.35 -9.12
CA ALA A 15 -5.44 -8.17 -9.82
C ALA A 15 -5.43 -9.65 -9.39
N GLU A 16 -4.29 -10.15 -8.92
CA GLU A 16 -4.13 -11.52 -8.40
C GLU A 16 -4.53 -11.67 -6.92
N ALA A 17 -4.79 -10.56 -6.21
CA ALA A 17 -5.10 -10.59 -4.78
C ALA A 17 -6.55 -11.04 -4.50
N ASP A 18 -6.72 -11.96 -3.56
CA ASP A 18 -8.06 -12.39 -3.09
C ASP A 18 -8.79 -11.27 -2.33
N ALA A 19 -8.06 -10.42 -1.61
CA ALA A 19 -8.55 -9.25 -0.88
C ALA A 19 -7.41 -8.28 -0.57
N VAL A 20 -7.75 -6.99 -0.41
CA VAL A 20 -6.78 -5.90 -0.21
C VAL A 20 -7.08 -5.14 1.08
N SER A 21 -6.05 -4.91 1.89
CA SER A 21 -6.05 -3.83 2.89
C SER A 21 -5.50 -2.58 2.22
N LEU A 22 -6.33 -1.56 2.01
CA LEU A 22 -5.95 -0.32 1.32
C LEU A 22 -5.70 0.77 2.36
N ILE A 23 -4.43 1.08 2.57
CA ILE A 23 -3.92 1.98 3.60
C ILE A 23 -3.56 3.31 2.97
N SER A 24 -4.18 4.39 3.41
CA SER A 24 -4.02 5.69 2.77
C SER A 24 -3.80 6.83 3.76
N HIS A 25 -3.09 7.85 3.29
CA HIS A 25 -3.01 9.12 3.97
C HIS A 25 -4.38 9.82 4.06
N ILE A 26 -4.59 10.65 5.09
CA ILE A 26 -5.88 11.31 5.40
C ILE A 26 -6.07 12.68 4.72
N ASP A 27 -5.13 13.14 3.92
CA ASP A 27 -5.28 14.40 3.18
C ASP A 27 -5.95 14.18 1.81
N ALA A 28 -5.97 15.24 1.00
CA ALA A 28 -6.62 15.19 -0.31
C ALA A 28 -5.94 14.22 -1.27
N ASP A 29 -4.60 14.14 -1.28
CA ASP A 29 -3.88 13.27 -2.21
C ASP A 29 -4.13 11.80 -1.85
N GLY A 30 -3.95 11.45 -0.57
CA GLY A 30 -4.31 10.14 -0.05
C GLY A 30 -5.77 9.75 -0.31
N ILE A 31 -6.75 10.58 0.07
CA ILE A 31 -8.17 10.24 -0.10
C ILE A 31 -8.54 10.04 -1.58
N THR A 32 -7.99 10.85 -2.48
CA THR A 32 -8.24 10.69 -3.92
C THR A 32 -7.55 9.45 -4.48
N SER A 33 -6.30 9.20 -4.10
CA SER A 33 -5.55 7.99 -4.45
C SER A 33 -6.26 6.71 -3.98
N PHE A 34 -6.69 6.68 -2.72
CA PHE A 34 -7.54 5.61 -2.18
C PHE A 34 -8.77 5.39 -3.06
N SER A 35 -9.50 6.47 -3.38
CA SER A 35 -10.76 6.39 -4.12
C SER A 35 -10.56 5.87 -5.55
N ILE A 36 -9.43 6.19 -6.18
CA ILE A 36 -9.07 5.69 -7.51
C ILE A 36 -8.81 4.17 -7.45
N ILE A 37 -7.97 3.73 -6.50
CA ILE A 37 -7.62 2.31 -6.36
C ILE A 37 -8.83 1.48 -5.92
N ASN A 38 -9.60 1.95 -4.94
CA ASN A 38 -10.81 1.29 -4.48
C ASN A 38 -11.84 1.12 -5.60
N GLN A 39 -12.01 2.12 -6.47
CA GLN A 39 -12.88 1.99 -7.64
C GLN A 39 -12.36 0.98 -8.66
N ALA A 40 -11.05 0.90 -8.87
CA ALA A 40 -10.46 -0.10 -9.76
C ALA A 40 -10.67 -1.52 -9.22
N LEU A 41 -10.31 -1.77 -7.95
CA LEU A 41 -10.52 -3.06 -7.28
C LEU A 41 -11.99 -3.46 -7.23
N SER A 42 -12.89 -2.50 -7.00
CA SER A 42 -14.33 -2.75 -7.03
C SER A 42 -14.84 -3.19 -8.41
N ARG A 43 -14.22 -2.76 -9.51
CA ARG A 43 -14.59 -3.23 -10.87
C ARG A 43 -14.18 -4.68 -11.11
N GLU A 44 -13.09 -5.11 -10.48
CA GLU A 44 -12.59 -6.48 -10.51
C GLU A 44 -13.26 -7.39 -9.46
N GLY A 45 -14.14 -6.84 -8.61
CA GLY A 45 -14.83 -7.58 -7.57
C GLY A 45 -13.95 -7.96 -6.37
N ILE A 46 -12.80 -7.30 -6.21
CA ILE A 46 -11.83 -7.57 -5.13
C ILE A 46 -12.25 -6.82 -3.86
N PRO A 47 -12.48 -7.51 -2.73
CA PRO A 47 -12.85 -6.89 -1.45
C PRO A 47 -11.74 -5.98 -0.90
N VAL A 48 -12.12 -4.83 -0.36
CA VAL A 48 -11.20 -3.85 0.23
C VAL A 48 -11.53 -3.57 1.69
N THR A 49 -10.52 -3.67 2.56
CA THR A 49 -10.55 -3.16 3.94
C THR A 49 -9.87 -1.78 3.97
N PRO A 50 -10.60 -0.68 4.20
CA PRO A 50 -10.02 0.65 4.25
C PRO A 50 -9.28 0.90 5.57
N VAL A 51 -8.09 1.47 5.49
CA VAL A 51 -7.34 1.97 6.65
C VAL A 51 -6.83 3.37 6.34
N PHE A 52 -7.21 4.35 7.15
CA PHE A 52 -6.75 5.72 6.99
C PHE A 52 -5.85 6.12 8.15
N ILE A 53 -4.65 6.59 7.85
CA ILE A 53 -3.66 7.01 8.84
C ILE A 53 -3.07 8.36 8.44
N ARG A 54 -2.65 9.14 9.44
CA ARG A 54 -1.94 10.40 9.19
C ARG A 54 -0.48 10.19 8.82
N GLN A 55 0.14 9.15 9.33
CA GLN A 55 1.54 8.85 9.08
C GLN A 55 1.76 7.37 9.34
N LEU A 56 2.65 6.75 8.58
CA LEU A 56 3.14 5.41 8.89
C LEU A 56 4.27 5.55 9.91
N GLU A 57 4.01 5.17 11.15
CA GLU A 57 4.90 5.35 12.29
C GLU A 57 4.62 4.26 13.33
N PRO A 58 5.52 4.03 14.32
CA PRO A 58 5.35 2.92 15.27
C PRO A 58 3.99 2.87 15.96
N MET A 59 3.37 4.03 16.19
CA MET A 59 2.04 4.13 16.82
C MET A 59 0.89 3.74 15.89
N THR A 60 1.06 3.84 14.57
CA THR A 60 0.02 3.52 13.58
C THR A 60 0.18 2.13 12.97
N ILE A 61 1.36 1.50 13.09
CA ILE A 61 1.61 0.11 12.65
C ILE A 61 0.58 -0.89 13.19
N PRO A 62 0.14 -0.84 14.47
CA PRO A 62 -0.88 -1.76 14.98
C PRO A 62 -2.24 -1.64 14.28
N HIS A 63 -2.50 -0.57 13.52
CA HIS A 63 -3.72 -0.42 12.72
C HIS A 63 -3.63 -1.11 11.36
N ILE A 64 -2.43 -1.55 10.94
CA ILE A 64 -2.27 -2.29 9.69
C ILE A 64 -2.67 -3.75 9.95
N PRO A 65 -3.65 -4.31 9.19
CA PRO A 65 -4.08 -5.68 9.37
C PRO A 65 -2.92 -6.67 9.21
N LYS A 66 -2.82 -7.63 10.12
CA LYS A 66 -1.83 -8.72 10.09
C LYS A 66 -2.41 -10.02 9.50
N ASP A 67 -3.44 -9.90 8.69
CA ASP A 67 -4.08 -11.01 7.98
C ASP A 67 -3.35 -11.34 6.68
N ASP A 68 -3.94 -12.18 5.83
CA ASP A 68 -3.36 -12.61 4.55
C ASP A 68 -3.70 -11.67 3.37
N THR A 69 -4.31 -10.51 3.62
CA THR A 69 -4.62 -9.55 2.55
C THR A 69 -3.35 -8.93 1.94
N LEU A 70 -3.41 -8.50 0.68
CA LEU A 70 -2.36 -7.64 0.12
C LEU A 70 -2.44 -6.25 0.75
N LYS A 71 -1.33 -5.75 1.30
CA LYS A 71 -1.25 -4.40 1.91
C LYS A 71 -0.88 -3.42 0.80
N VAL A 72 -1.82 -2.59 0.39
CA VAL A 72 -1.61 -1.56 -0.62
C VAL A 72 -1.58 -0.21 0.07
N PHE A 73 -0.43 0.46 0.03
CA PHE A 73 -0.24 1.79 0.59
C PHE A 73 -0.37 2.85 -0.51
N THR A 74 -1.14 3.90 -0.26
CA THR A 74 -1.28 5.05 -1.16
C THR A 74 -0.92 6.35 -0.45
N ASP A 75 -0.08 7.16 -1.12
CA ASP A 75 0.39 8.47 -0.62
C ASP A 75 1.18 8.40 0.70
N LEU A 76 1.75 7.23 1.01
CA LEU A 76 2.70 7.01 2.10
C LEU A 76 3.44 5.68 1.93
N GLY A 77 4.51 5.48 2.71
CA GLY A 77 5.19 4.20 2.82
C GLY A 77 6.58 4.13 2.17
N SER A 78 6.88 4.99 1.20
CA SER A 78 8.20 4.98 0.52
C SER A 78 9.35 5.20 1.50
N GLY A 79 9.08 5.96 2.57
CA GLY A 79 10.01 6.35 3.61
C GLY A 79 9.98 5.44 4.85
N GLN A 80 9.30 4.29 4.83
CA GLN A 80 8.99 3.49 6.03
C GLN A 80 9.11 1.97 5.84
N GLN A 81 9.84 1.51 4.81
CA GLN A 81 10.02 0.08 4.52
C GLN A 81 10.63 -0.68 5.70
N GLY A 82 11.66 -0.13 6.35
CA GLY A 82 12.24 -0.75 7.56
C GLY A 82 11.25 -0.91 8.72
N LEU A 83 10.27 0.00 8.85
CA LEU A 83 9.23 -0.12 9.88
C LEU A 83 8.23 -1.24 9.55
N LEU A 84 7.94 -1.47 8.27
CA LEU A 84 7.12 -2.59 7.83
C LEU A 84 7.84 -3.92 8.08
N GLU A 85 9.14 -3.98 7.80
CA GLU A 85 9.98 -5.15 8.07
C GLU A 85 10.05 -5.47 9.58
N GLU A 86 10.29 -4.46 10.42
CA GLU A 86 10.27 -4.58 11.89
C GLU A 86 8.90 -5.07 12.42
N ALA A 87 7.82 -4.76 11.71
CA ALA A 87 6.47 -5.19 12.04
C ALA A 87 6.13 -6.61 11.52
N GLU A 88 7.09 -7.30 10.91
CA GLU A 88 6.95 -8.61 10.26
C GLU A 88 6.01 -8.60 9.05
N ILE A 89 5.85 -7.44 8.41
CA ILE A 89 5.10 -7.30 7.14
C ILE A 89 6.08 -7.53 6.00
N ARG A 90 5.93 -8.65 5.31
CA ARG A 90 6.90 -9.10 4.32
C ARG A 90 6.78 -8.30 3.01
N PRO A 91 7.89 -8.01 2.30
CA PRO A 91 7.87 -7.25 1.05
C PRO A 91 6.94 -7.85 -0.03
N GLU A 92 6.81 -9.17 -0.09
CA GLU A 92 5.91 -9.88 -1.01
C GLU A 92 4.42 -9.63 -0.75
N ASP A 93 4.06 -9.16 0.44
CA ASP A 93 2.68 -8.87 0.84
C ASP A 93 2.35 -7.37 0.70
N VAL A 94 3.29 -6.56 0.17
CA VAL A 94 3.20 -5.10 0.16
C VAL A 94 3.30 -4.52 -1.26
N VAL A 95 2.42 -3.57 -1.58
CA VAL A 95 2.55 -2.65 -2.71
C VAL A 95 2.51 -1.22 -2.18
N ILE A 96 3.45 -0.38 -2.60
CA ILE A 96 3.51 1.04 -2.22
C ILE A 96 3.34 1.88 -3.49
N LEU A 97 2.29 2.71 -3.50
CA LEU A 97 1.96 3.67 -4.55
C LEU A 97 2.14 5.08 -3.98
N ASP A 98 3.35 5.61 -4.08
CA ASP A 98 3.73 6.82 -3.38
C ASP A 98 4.81 7.60 -4.17
N HIS A 99 4.82 8.91 -3.97
CA HIS A 99 5.66 9.88 -4.70
C HIS A 99 6.68 10.58 -3.78
N HIS A 100 6.62 10.34 -2.48
CA HIS A 100 7.58 10.85 -1.51
C HIS A 100 8.98 10.24 -1.72
N ILE A 101 9.98 10.89 -1.12
CA ILE A 101 11.37 10.41 -1.20
C ILE A 101 11.47 9.04 -0.53
N SER A 102 11.90 8.04 -1.30
CA SER A 102 12.08 6.69 -0.80
C SER A 102 13.33 6.56 0.07
N GLN A 103 13.28 5.65 1.05
CA GLN A 103 14.49 5.16 1.73
C GLN A 103 15.43 4.52 0.70
N LYS A 104 16.75 4.56 0.94
CA LYS A 104 17.64 3.69 0.18
C LYS A 104 17.27 2.25 0.49
N ALA A 105 17.07 1.43 -0.55
CA ALA A 105 16.91 0.00 -0.37
C ALA A 105 18.06 -0.53 0.50
N PRO A 106 17.77 -1.36 1.53
CA PRO A 106 18.83 -2.02 2.27
C PRO A 106 19.68 -2.86 1.31
N ASN A 107 21.00 -2.87 1.54
CA ASN A 107 21.95 -3.65 0.74
C ASN A 107 21.75 -5.15 0.94
#